data_AF-A0A1F2WYY4-F1
#
_entry.id   AF-A0A1F2WYY4-F1
#
_cell.length_a   1.000
_cell.length_b   1.000
_cell.length_c   1.000
_cell.angle_alpha   90.00
_cell.angle_beta   90.00
_cell.angle_gamma   90.00
#
_symmetry.space_group_name_H-M   'P 1'
#
loop_
_entity.id
_entity.type
_entity.pdbx_description
1 polymer ?
#
loop_
_entity_poly.entity_id
_entity_poly.type
_entity_poly.pdbx_seq_one_letter_code
_entity_poly.pdbx_strand_id
1 'polypeptide(L)'
;MTLTAVALTVGASIVAGCADPAPVVAGSRERLAPGITYSADLDGDRSFEKVLVDETAGTITIIDGDVVYRSRDKWRVVGAYLGDTDHNGVLEVVTLLDDEDGRHLGLFAYYGGEYRERLVTSELVPRPAALEVIKGDLILLTLEPAEGQAGIRTLLLRWNGFSFTNVETSPAE
;
A
#
# COMPACT_ATOMS: atom_id res chain seq x y z
N MET A 1 -28.26 -66.89 21.41
CA MET A 1 -28.01 -66.21 20.12
C MET A 1 -28.95 -65.00 20.07
N THR A 2 -28.45 -63.82 20.39
CA THR A 2 -29.16 -62.54 20.22
C THR A 2 -28.11 -61.42 20.17
N LEU A 3 -28.12 -60.66 19.07
CA LEU A 3 -27.11 -59.65 18.74
C LEU A 3 -27.29 -58.35 19.55
N THR A 4 -26.18 -57.78 20.00
CA THR A 4 -26.09 -56.42 20.54
C THR A 4 -25.74 -55.46 19.39
N ALA A 5 -26.57 -54.46 19.13
CA ALA A 5 -26.29 -53.41 18.14
C ALA A 5 -25.53 -52.26 18.82
N VAL A 6 -24.32 -51.96 18.34
CA VAL A 6 -23.57 -50.75 18.72
C VAL A 6 -23.85 -49.69 17.67
N ALA A 7 -24.50 -48.60 18.07
CA ALA A 7 -24.69 -47.43 17.21
C ALA A 7 -23.41 -46.60 17.20
N LEU A 8 -22.73 -46.55 16.06
CA LEU A 8 -21.59 -45.65 15.82
C LEU A 8 -22.15 -44.27 15.42
N THR A 9 -21.95 -43.26 16.26
CA THR A 9 -22.24 -41.87 15.91
C THR A 9 -21.00 -41.26 15.26
N VAL A 10 -21.02 -41.07 13.94
CA VAL A 10 -19.97 -40.33 13.23
C VAL A 10 -20.26 -38.85 13.40
N GLY A 11 -19.53 -38.18 14.29
CA GLY A 11 -19.53 -36.72 14.39
C GLY A 11 -18.74 -36.13 13.23
N ALA A 12 -19.43 -35.55 12.26
CA ALA A 12 -18.80 -34.76 11.21
C ALA A 12 -18.45 -33.37 11.77
N SER A 13 -17.18 -33.15 12.07
CA SER A 13 -16.65 -31.82 12.35
C SER A 13 -16.55 -31.04 11.04
N ILE A 14 -17.46 -30.09 10.84
CA ILE A 14 -17.37 -29.15 9.71
C ILE A 14 -16.23 -28.19 10.04
N VAL A 15 -15.08 -28.37 9.39
CA VAL A 15 -14.01 -27.38 9.38
C VAL A 15 -14.52 -26.22 8.53
N ALA A 16 -15.15 -25.24 9.19
CA ALA A 16 -15.39 -23.94 8.58
C ALA A 16 -14.02 -23.28 8.40
N GLY A 17 -13.36 -23.55 7.27
CA GLY A 17 -12.25 -22.72 6.84
C GLY A 17 -12.76 -21.30 6.71
N CYS A 18 -12.20 -20.37 7.49
CA CYS A 18 -12.44 -18.95 7.30
C CYS A 18 -12.05 -18.63 5.85
N ALA A 19 -13.04 -18.45 4.98
CA ALA A 19 -12.77 -17.91 3.66
C ALA A 19 -12.21 -16.51 3.88
N ASP A 20 -11.07 -16.21 3.26
CA ASP A 20 -10.54 -14.86 3.28
C ASP A 20 -11.60 -13.89 2.73
N PRO A 21 -11.74 -12.70 3.34
CA PRO A 21 -12.68 -11.71 2.84
C PRO A 21 -12.37 -11.38 1.38
N ALA A 22 -13.41 -11.19 0.59
CA ALA A 22 -13.25 -10.79 -0.80
C ALA A 22 -12.49 -9.46 -0.89
N PRO A 23 -11.57 -9.29 -1.85
CA PRO A 23 -10.86 -8.03 -2.04
C PRO A 23 -11.80 -6.85 -2.30
N VAL A 24 -11.43 -5.68 -1.80
CA VAL A 24 -12.15 -4.42 -2.05
C VAL A 24 -11.63 -3.79 -3.33
N VAL A 25 -12.51 -3.60 -4.33
CA VAL A 25 -12.14 -2.88 -5.56
C VAL A 25 -11.78 -1.43 -5.22
N ALA A 26 -10.59 -1.02 -5.64
CA ALA A 26 -10.03 0.30 -5.38
C ALA A 26 -9.72 1.03 -6.68
N GLY A 27 -9.76 2.36 -6.61
CA GLY A 27 -9.37 3.23 -7.71
C GLY A 27 -8.31 4.24 -7.29
N SER A 28 -7.97 5.14 -8.20
CA SER A 28 -7.03 6.23 -7.91
C SER A 28 -7.46 7.05 -6.69
N ARG A 29 -6.50 7.37 -5.83
CA ARG A 29 -6.60 8.07 -4.53
C ARG A 29 -7.17 7.24 -3.38
N GLU A 30 -7.47 5.97 -3.60
CA GLU A 30 -7.94 5.10 -2.52
C GLU A 30 -6.82 4.90 -1.49
N ARG A 31 -7.17 5.05 -0.21
CA ARG A 31 -6.26 4.75 0.90
C ARG A 31 -6.28 3.25 1.17
N LEU A 32 -5.10 2.64 1.19
CA LEU A 32 -4.95 1.22 1.50
C LEU A 32 -4.85 1.04 3.02
N ALA A 33 -5.94 0.65 3.66
CA ALA A 33 -5.95 0.33 5.08
C ALA A 33 -5.16 -0.97 5.35
N PRO A 34 -4.31 -1.02 6.41
CA PRO A 34 -3.64 -2.25 6.81
C PRO A 34 -4.63 -3.39 7.08
N GLY A 35 -4.25 -4.62 6.72
CA GLY A 35 -5.07 -5.82 6.90
C GLY A 35 -6.22 -5.99 5.91
N ILE A 36 -6.48 -5.01 5.05
CA ILE A 36 -7.48 -5.11 3.98
C ILE A 36 -6.78 -5.43 2.66
N THR A 37 -7.26 -6.45 1.96
CA THR A 37 -6.85 -6.72 0.58
C THR A 37 -7.67 -5.88 -0.37
N TYR A 38 -7.00 -5.04 -1.14
CA TYR A 38 -7.61 -4.25 -2.21
C TYR A 38 -7.33 -4.87 -3.57
N SER A 39 -8.14 -4.53 -4.57
CA SER A 39 -7.97 -5.01 -5.92
C SER A 39 -8.07 -3.88 -6.94
N ALA A 40 -7.10 -3.80 -7.84
CA ALA A 40 -6.95 -2.74 -8.83
C ALA A 40 -6.08 -3.22 -10.00
N ASP A 41 -6.19 -2.59 -11.17
CA ASP A 41 -5.34 -2.81 -12.34
C ASP A 41 -4.02 -2.02 -12.18
N LEU A 42 -2.92 -2.73 -11.95
CA LEU A 42 -1.59 -2.20 -11.62
C LEU A 42 -0.56 -2.41 -12.75
N ASP A 43 -0.91 -3.15 -13.79
CA ASP A 43 -0.04 -3.40 -14.95
C ASP A 43 -0.64 -3.01 -16.31
N GLY A 44 -1.93 -2.66 -16.33
CA GLY A 44 -2.67 -2.18 -17.51
C GLY A 44 -3.29 -3.29 -18.36
N ASP A 45 -3.30 -4.55 -17.92
CA ASP A 45 -3.84 -5.68 -18.67
C ASP A 45 -5.38 -5.86 -18.50
N ARG A 46 -6.00 -5.05 -17.61
CA ARG A 46 -7.43 -5.06 -17.22
C ARG A 46 -7.85 -6.24 -16.35
N SER A 47 -6.94 -7.11 -15.97
CA SER A 47 -7.05 -7.95 -14.80
C SER A 47 -6.83 -7.09 -13.57
N PHE A 48 -7.39 -7.51 -12.43
CA PHE A 48 -7.15 -6.79 -11.19
C PHE A 48 -6.24 -7.61 -10.29
N GLU A 49 -5.16 -7.00 -9.88
CA GLU A 49 -4.21 -7.54 -8.93
C GLU A 49 -4.72 -7.30 -7.52
N LYS A 50 -4.11 -7.97 -6.56
CA LYS A 50 -4.41 -7.78 -5.14
C LYS A 50 -3.27 -7.05 -4.47
N VAL A 51 -3.58 -6.03 -3.69
CA VAL A 51 -2.62 -5.31 -2.84
C VAL A 51 -3.01 -5.49 -1.38
N LEU A 52 -2.05 -5.91 -0.57
CA LEU A 52 -2.19 -6.02 0.88
C LEU A 52 -1.06 -5.23 1.56
N VAL A 53 -1.43 -4.32 2.44
CA VAL A 53 -0.52 -3.80 3.46
C VAL A 53 -0.69 -4.67 4.69
N ASP A 54 0.32 -5.47 5.01
CA ASP A 54 0.30 -6.36 6.16
C ASP A 54 0.25 -5.55 7.47
N GLU A 55 -0.73 -5.82 8.32
CA GLU A 55 -0.93 -5.09 9.58
C GLU A 55 0.20 -5.31 10.60
N THR A 56 0.78 -6.51 10.62
CA THR A 56 1.78 -6.91 11.62
C THR A 56 3.19 -6.57 11.15
N ALA A 57 3.55 -7.00 9.95
CA ALA A 57 4.86 -6.79 9.36
C ALA A 57 5.02 -5.37 8.79
N GLY A 58 3.91 -4.70 8.43
CA GLY A 58 3.97 -3.40 7.77
C GLY A 58 4.56 -3.47 6.36
N THR A 59 4.51 -4.62 5.70
CA THR A 59 5.05 -4.82 4.34
C THR A 59 3.94 -4.75 3.29
N ILE A 60 4.26 -4.34 2.07
CA ILE A 60 3.36 -4.46 0.92
C ILE A 60 3.53 -5.83 0.30
N THR A 61 2.42 -6.49 -0.01
CA THR A 61 2.36 -7.65 -0.90
C THR A 61 1.46 -7.32 -2.09
N ILE A 62 1.93 -7.59 -3.31
CA ILE A 62 1.15 -7.51 -4.54
C ILE A 62 1.05 -8.93 -5.10
N ILE A 63 -0.17 -9.37 -5.43
CA ILE A 63 -0.43 -10.70 -5.98
C ILE A 63 -1.15 -10.53 -7.31
N ASP A 64 -0.58 -11.13 -8.35
CA ASP A 64 -1.03 -11.11 -9.74
C ASP A 64 -0.97 -12.54 -10.29
N GLY A 65 -2.09 -13.26 -10.22
CA GLY A 65 -2.12 -14.69 -10.52
C GLY A 65 -1.09 -15.48 -9.70
N ASP A 66 -0.07 -16.00 -10.38
CA ASP A 66 1.05 -16.75 -9.78
C ASP A 66 2.24 -15.86 -9.39
N VAL A 67 2.24 -14.59 -9.78
CA VAL A 67 3.27 -13.61 -9.41
C VAL A 67 2.96 -13.05 -8.03
N VAL A 68 3.96 -13.10 -7.15
CA VAL A 68 3.89 -12.49 -5.82
C VAL A 68 5.10 -11.60 -5.62
N TYR A 69 4.83 -10.31 -5.44
CA TYR A 69 5.81 -9.33 -5.02
C TYR A 69 5.65 -9.00 -3.54
N ARG A 70 6.77 -8.84 -2.84
CA ARG A 70 6.81 -8.37 -1.45
C ARG A 70 7.85 -7.27 -1.32
N SER A 71 7.49 -6.16 -0.67
CA SER A 71 8.44 -5.10 -0.34
C SER A 71 9.57 -5.62 0.55
N ARG A 72 10.78 -5.06 0.42
CA ARG A 72 11.89 -5.40 1.31
C ARG A 72 11.54 -5.21 2.79
N ASP A 73 11.98 -6.14 3.64
CA ASP A 73 11.68 -6.17 5.08
C ASP A 73 12.23 -4.96 5.86
N LYS A 74 13.16 -4.20 5.28
CA LYS A 74 13.68 -2.98 5.92
C LYS A 74 12.64 -1.86 5.98
N TRP A 75 11.62 -1.89 5.11
CA TRP A 75 10.61 -0.86 5.01
C TRP A 75 9.38 -1.21 5.82
N ARG A 76 8.97 -0.31 6.71
CA ARG A 76 7.67 -0.36 7.35
C ARG A 76 6.73 0.66 6.72
N VAL A 77 5.64 0.20 6.12
CA VAL A 77 4.57 1.04 5.58
C VAL A 77 3.80 1.67 6.73
N VAL A 78 3.78 3.00 6.75
CA VAL A 78 2.99 3.80 7.72
C VAL A 78 1.81 4.52 7.04
N GLY A 79 1.80 4.60 5.71
CA GLY A 79 0.66 5.04 4.91
C GLY A 79 0.79 4.55 3.48
N ALA A 80 -0.33 4.25 2.82
CA ALA A 80 -0.35 3.77 1.44
C ALA A 80 -1.63 4.20 0.71
N TYR A 81 -1.47 4.56 -0.56
CA TYR A 81 -2.52 5.02 -1.45
C TYR A 81 -2.29 4.47 -2.86
N LEU A 82 -3.35 4.37 -3.65
CA LEU A 82 -3.23 4.20 -5.10
C LEU A 82 -3.15 5.55 -5.80
N GLY A 83 -2.31 5.66 -6.82
CA GLY A 83 -2.20 6.85 -7.67
C GLY A 83 -1.82 6.48 -9.10
N ASP A 84 -2.21 7.31 -10.08
CA ASP A 84 -1.70 7.25 -11.47
C ASP A 84 -0.66 8.38 -11.58
N THR A 85 0.54 8.11 -11.08
CA THR A 85 1.55 9.15 -10.79
C THR A 85 2.25 9.66 -12.04
N ASP A 86 2.27 8.89 -13.12
CA ASP A 86 2.84 9.29 -14.40
C ASP A 86 1.81 9.48 -15.53
N HIS A 87 0.51 9.45 -15.21
CA HIS A 87 -0.62 9.68 -16.14
C HIS A 87 -0.67 8.69 -17.31
N ASN A 88 -0.23 7.46 -17.08
CA ASN A 88 -0.28 6.41 -18.09
C ASN A 88 -1.59 5.58 -18.03
N GLY A 89 -2.44 5.85 -17.03
CA GLY A 89 -3.71 5.15 -16.82
C GLY A 89 -3.62 3.85 -16.01
N VAL A 90 -2.43 3.52 -15.50
CA VAL A 90 -2.13 2.38 -14.64
C VAL A 90 -1.85 2.89 -13.23
N LEU A 91 -2.31 2.17 -12.20
CA LEU A 91 -2.12 2.61 -10.83
C LEU A 91 -0.81 2.10 -10.23
N GLU A 92 -0.12 2.97 -9.51
CA GLU A 92 0.97 2.64 -8.60
C GLU A 92 0.55 2.71 -7.14
N VAL A 93 1.28 2.00 -6.28
CA VAL A 93 1.13 2.11 -4.82
C VAL A 93 2.12 3.17 -4.32
N VAL A 94 1.58 4.31 -3.91
CA VAL A 94 2.31 5.42 -3.29
C VAL A 94 2.30 5.23 -1.79
N THR A 95 3.47 5.25 -1.15
CA THR A 95 3.60 4.91 0.27
C THR A 95 4.46 5.89 1.04
N LEU A 96 4.10 6.05 2.31
CA LEU A 96 4.99 6.60 3.32
C LEU A 96 5.60 5.42 4.05
N LEU A 97 6.92 5.31 3.96
CA LEU A 97 7.71 4.24 4.55
C LEU A 97 8.52 4.79 5.73
N ASP A 98 8.82 3.94 6.70
CA ASP A 98 9.68 4.22 7.85
C ASP A 98 10.76 3.14 7.93
N ASP A 99 12.00 3.52 8.23
CA ASP A 99 13.08 2.63 8.62
C ASP A 99 13.93 3.25 9.76
N GLU A 100 15.16 2.76 9.95
CA GLU A 100 16.06 3.26 10.99
C GLU A 100 16.58 4.68 10.74
N ASP A 101 16.65 5.11 9.47
CA ASP A 101 17.13 6.44 9.07
C ASP A 101 15.99 7.48 9.13
N GLY A 102 14.75 7.06 8.92
CA GLY A 102 13.58 7.90 9.13
C GLY A 102 12.44 7.60 8.16
N ARG A 103 11.72 8.64 7.71
CA ARG A 103 10.57 8.48 6.81
C ARG A 103 10.91 8.80 5.36
N HIS A 104 10.37 8.00 4.46
CA HIS A 104 10.65 8.04 3.03
C HIS A 104 9.34 8.01 2.23
N LEU A 105 9.37 8.59 1.03
CA LEU A 105 8.32 8.41 0.05
C LEU A 105 8.70 7.25 -0.87
N GLY A 106 7.84 6.23 -0.91
CA GLY A 106 8.00 5.04 -1.75
C GLY A 106 6.98 5.01 -2.89
N LEU A 107 7.41 4.52 -4.04
CA LEU A 107 6.58 4.25 -5.22
C LEU A 107 6.82 2.81 -5.66
N PHE A 108 5.79 1.99 -5.57
CA PHE A 108 5.79 0.59 -5.98
C PHE A 108 4.92 0.46 -7.22
N ALA A 109 5.46 -0.16 -8.27
CA ALA A 109 4.81 -0.17 -9.58
C ALA A 109 5.19 -1.43 -10.36
N TYR A 110 4.35 -1.80 -11.32
CA TYR A 110 4.77 -2.66 -12.41
C TYR A 110 5.61 -1.85 -13.40
N TYR A 111 6.89 -2.18 -13.53
CA TYR A 111 7.77 -1.47 -14.46
C TYR A 111 8.86 -2.41 -14.97
N GLY A 112 9.04 -2.43 -16.29
CA GLY A 112 10.05 -3.29 -16.91
C GLY A 112 9.68 -4.78 -16.88
N GLY A 113 8.38 -5.10 -16.74
CA GLY A 113 7.87 -6.47 -16.75
C GLY A 113 7.76 -7.14 -15.38
N GLU A 114 7.94 -6.39 -14.29
CA GLU A 114 7.82 -6.91 -12.92
C GLU A 114 7.34 -5.82 -11.94
N TYR A 115 6.71 -6.25 -10.85
CA TYR A 115 6.44 -5.39 -9.69
C TYR A 115 7.72 -5.16 -8.90
N ARG A 116 7.98 -3.90 -8.51
CA ARG A 116 9.18 -3.54 -7.76
C ARG A 116 9.03 -2.21 -7.02
N GLU A 117 9.97 -1.93 -6.11
CA GLU A 117 10.22 -0.58 -5.64
C GLU A 117 10.79 0.27 -6.80
N ARG A 118 9.91 0.96 -7.54
CA ARG A 118 10.32 1.84 -8.64
C ARG A 118 11.15 3.01 -8.13
N LEU A 119 10.77 3.57 -6.97
CA LEU A 119 11.56 4.53 -6.22
C LEU A 119 11.30 4.37 -4.73
N VAL A 120 12.35 4.52 -3.91
CA VAL A 120 12.20 4.99 -2.53
C VAL A 120 13.16 6.15 -2.33
N THR A 121 12.67 7.28 -1.82
CA THR A 121 13.51 8.47 -1.59
C THR A 121 14.54 8.25 -0.49
N SER A 122 15.52 9.16 -0.39
CA SER A 122 16.24 9.35 0.87
C SER A 122 15.29 9.77 1.99
N GLU A 123 15.78 9.81 3.23
CA GLU A 123 15.05 10.35 4.37
C GLU A 123 14.50 11.74 4.03
N LEU A 124 13.25 11.98 4.42
CA LEU A 124 12.56 13.25 4.27
C LEU A 124 12.63 14.04 5.58
N VAL A 125 13.19 15.24 5.50
CA VAL A 125 13.33 16.18 6.62
C VAL A 125 12.68 17.52 6.24
N PRO A 126 11.77 18.07 7.05
CA PRO A 126 11.20 17.52 8.29
C PRO A 126 10.44 16.20 8.07
N ARG A 127 10.36 15.38 9.13
CA ARG A 127 9.72 14.05 9.09
C ARG A 127 8.26 14.18 8.63
N PRO A 128 7.83 13.52 7.54
CA PRO A 128 6.43 13.55 7.12
C PRO A 128 5.55 12.84 8.14
N ALA A 129 4.50 13.46 8.65
CA ALA A 129 3.51 12.86 9.53
C ALA A 129 2.46 12.03 8.77
N ALA A 130 2.05 12.49 7.58
CA ALA A 130 1.01 11.87 6.78
C ALA A 130 1.26 12.04 5.27
N LEU A 131 0.58 11.19 4.51
CA LEU A 131 0.60 11.11 3.06
C LEU A 131 -0.84 11.10 2.54
N GLU A 132 -1.10 11.78 1.44
CA GLU A 132 -2.33 11.67 0.64
C GLU A 132 -2.00 11.77 -0.86
N VAL A 133 -2.73 11.03 -1.70
CA VAL A 133 -2.70 11.22 -3.16
C VAL A 133 -3.90 12.08 -3.58
N ILE A 134 -3.61 13.27 -4.09
CA ILE A 134 -4.57 14.27 -4.56
C ILE A 134 -4.58 14.26 -6.09
N LYS A 135 -5.78 14.36 -6.70
CA LYS A 135 -5.98 14.34 -8.17
C LYS A 135 -5.40 13.11 -8.89
N GLY A 136 -4.91 12.10 -8.16
CA GLY A 136 -4.37 10.85 -8.68
C GLY A 136 -2.86 10.86 -8.89
N ASP A 137 -2.26 12.04 -9.09
CA ASP A 137 -0.84 12.21 -9.45
C ASP A 137 -0.05 13.15 -8.54
N LEU A 138 -0.77 13.95 -7.74
CA LEU A 138 -0.17 14.87 -6.78
C LEU A 138 -0.12 14.20 -5.42
N ILE A 139 1.00 14.36 -4.74
CA ILE A 139 1.23 13.78 -3.43
C ILE A 139 1.30 14.91 -2.43
N LEU A 140 0.35 14.94 -1.49
CA LEU A 140 0.41 15.85 -0.37
C LEU A 140 1.09 15.14 0.80
N LEU A 141 2.22 15.69 1.22
CA LEU A 141 2.86 15.32 2.48
C LEU A 141 2.51 16.34 3.54
N THR A 142 1.97 15.87 4.66
CA THR A 142 1.88 16.67 5.89
C THR A 142 3.16 16.44 6.68
N LEU A 143 3.89 17.49 7.01
CA LEU A 143 5.16 17.42 7.73
C LEU A 143 4.97 17.71 9.22
N GLU A 144 5.74 17.02 10.05
CA GLU A 144 5.94 17.40 11.44
C GLU A 144 6.58 18.79 11.52
N PRO A 145 6.32 19.56 12.60
CA PRO A 145 6.98 20.84 12.81
C PRO A 145 8.50 20.65 12.86
N ALA A 146 9.23 21.48 12.10
CA ALA A 146 10.68 21.52 12.21
C ALA A 146 11.09 22.06 13.59
N GLU A 147 12.28 21.69 14.07
CA GLU A 147 12.81 22.19 15.34
C GLU A 147 12.82 23.73 15.35
N GLY A 148 12.21 24.33 16.37
CA GLY A 148 12.08 25.78 16.50
C GLY A 148 11.02 26.44 15.60
N GLN A 149 10.25 25.68 14.83
CA GLN A 149 9.10 26.17 14.07
C GLN A 149 7.77 25.71 14.68
N ALA A 150 6.81 26.62 14.75
CA ALA A 150 5.43 26.30 15.11
C ALA A 150 4.60 26.11 13.82
N GLY A 151 3.68 25.15 13.86
CA GLY A 151 2.70 24.92 12.78
C GLY A 151 3.00 23.70 11.92
N ILE A 152 1.94 23.13 11.37
CA ILE A 152 1.99 22.04 10.40
C ILE A 152 2.39 22.64 9.04
N ARG A 153 3.22 21.93 8.29
CA ARG A 153 3.58 22.31 6.92
C ARG A 153 3.12 21.25 5.95
N THR A 154 2.78 21.64 4.74
CA THR A 154 2.50 20.70 3.66
C THR A 154 3.45 20.90 2.49
N LEU A 155 3.78 19.79 1.82
CA LEU A 155 4.48 19.77 0.55
C LEU A 155 3.58 19.11 -0.48
N LEU A 156 3.38 19.78 -1.62
CA LEU A 156 2.72 19.18 -2.76
C LEU A 156 3.78 18.72 -3.76
N LEU A 157 3.85 17.43 -3.98
CA LEU A 157 4.85 16.78 -4.81
C LEU A 157 4.21 16.20 -6.08
N ARG A 158 4.98 16.15 -7.16
CA ARG A 158 4.62 15.45 -8.40
C ARG A 158 5.77 14.58 -8.87
N TRP A 159 5.46 13.39 -9.35
CA TRP A 159 6.44 12.51 -10.00
C TRP A 159 6.90 13.08 -11.34
N ASN A 160 8.20 13.01 -11.63
CA ASN A 160 8.77 13.53 -12.88
C ASN A 160 9.45 12.44 -13.75
N GLY A 161 9.23 11.17 -13.43
CA GLY A 161 9.83 10.02 -14.13
C GLY A 161 11.05 9.41 -13.41
N PHE A 162 11.68 10.14 -12.49
CA PHE A 162 12.85 9.64 -11.73
C PHE A 162 12.88 10.08 -10.25
N SER A 163 12.12 11.12 -9.89
CA SER A 163 12.02 11.65 -8.53
C SER A 163 10.67 12.35 -8.30
N PHE A 164 10.41 12.75 -7.06
CA PHE A 164 9.31 13.64 -6.73
C PHE A 164 9.81 15.08 -6.66
N THR A 165 9.16 15.99 -7.37
CA THR A 165 9.46 17.42 -7.37
C THR A 165 8.36 18.18 -6.66
N ASN A 166 8.74 19.13 -5.82
CA ASN A 166 7.82 20.05 -5.17
C ASN A 166 7.22 21.02 -6.20
N VAL A 167 5.90 21.06 -6.26
CA VAL A 167 5.14 21.95 -7.17
C VAL A 167 4.47 23.11 -6.43
N GLU A 168 4.31 23.03 -5.10
CA GLU A 168 3.78 24.11 -4.26
C GLU A 168 4.13 23.91 -2.77
N THR A 169 4.47 25.00 -2.08
CA THR A 169 4.55 25.05 -0.62
C THR A 169 3.54 26.04 -0.08
N SER A 170 2.55 25.56 0.65
CA SER A 170 1.66 26.41 1.44
C SER A 170 1.88 26.13 2.93
N PRO A 171 1.81 27.14 3.81
CA PRO A 171 1.57 26.90 5.22
C PRO A 171 0.26 26.12 5.36
N ALA A 172 0.18 25.10 6.22
CA ALA A 172 -1.13 24.54 6.57
C ALA A 172 -1.87 25.58 7.42
N GLU A 173 -3.09 25.94 7.01
CA GLU A 173 -3.95 26.89 7.73
C GLU A 173 -4.35 26.39 9.13
#